data_AF-R2PVH4-F1
#
_entry.id   AF-R2PVH4-F1
#
_cell.length_a   1.000
_cell.length_b   1.000
_cell.length_c   1.000
_cell.angle_alpha   90.00
_cell.angle_beta   90.00
_cell.angle_gamma   90.00
#
_symmetry.space_group_name_H-M   'P 1'
#
loop_
_entity.id
_entity.type
_entity.pdbx_description
1 polymer ?
#
loop_
_entity_poly.entity_id
_entity_poly.type
_entity_poly.pdbx_seq_one_letter_code
_entity_poly.pdbx_strand_id
1 'polypeptide(L)'
;MATAKIIELLLEDGTLDGLLTVQDSSWNGTMFVSPRDNINQLFQKKETSFWGIYLLLSDEGVYIGQASELQTRLKQHDKSKDFWSKCVLITTKDDSLNRSAIDYIEANLIDRAKKVEKLHIENKQNGNKTNVNDFDRVRFDNFIENALLLLELIGITVFKQEVKRRRKRSKQAKPIVSNVTPVATAGSVVQPAVSFFVELSDGFKYQGTSNKDYFLRVIEHLAKTYPNVYQDLKLNFMSKKGRHYISEVQAYSAGSNAKLYTQIDNGDFIYTNQSAVSLKNNLDQYLKAFNIQRIV
;
A
#
# COMPACT_ATOMS: atom_id res chain seq x y z
N MET A 1 19.72 27.66 13.02
CA MET A 1 19.46 28.35 11.73
C MET A 1 19.05 27.29 10.73
N ALA A 2 18.16 27.59 9.79
CA ALA A 2 17.83 26.65 8.71
C ALA A 2 19.01 26.61 7.71
N THR A 3 19.50 25.42 7.38
CA THR A 3 20.59 25.22 6.43
C THR A 3 20.02 24.82 5.07
N ALA A 4 20.52 25.41 3.99
CA ALA A 4 20.15 25.00 2.64
C ALA A 4 20.59 23.55 2.38
N LYS A 5 19.79 22.81 1.62
CA LYS A 5 20.07 21.43 1.21
C LYS A 5 19.84 21.30 -0.30
N ILE A 6 20.73 20.57 -0.97
CA ILE A 6 20.54 20.16 -2.37
C ILE A 6 20.11 18.70 -2.35
N ILE A 7 18.93 18.44 -2.89
CA ILE A 7 18.39 17.09 -3.03
C ILE A 7 18.32 16.77 -4.51
N GLU A 8 18.95 15.67 -4.89
CA GLU A 8 18.98 15.15 -6.25
C GLU A 8 17.96 14.02 -6.36
N LEU A 9 17.05 14.14 -7.32
CA LEU A 9 16.06 13.12 -7.66
C LEU A 9 16.30 12.67 -9.10
N LEU A 10 16.69 11.42 -9.27
CA LEU A 10 16.87 10.79 -10.57
C LEU A 10 15.68 9.86 -10.84
N LEU A 11 14.97 10.13 -11.94
CA LEU A 11 13.86 9.33 -12.43
C LEU A 11 14.41 8.45 -13.57
N GLU A 12 14.63 7.16 -13.30
CA GLU A 12 15.34 6.28 -14.25
C GLU A 12 14.54 6.04 -15.54
N ASP A 13 13.21 6.06 -15.45
CA ASP A 13 12.28 5.93 -16.58
C ASP A 13 11.56 7.25 -16.93
N GLY A 14 11.99 8.37 -16.33
CA GLY A 14 11.38 9.68 -16.51
C GLY A 14 10.04 9.87 -15.78
N THR A 15 9.60 8.91 -14.96
CA THR A 15 8.33 8.99 -14.21
C THR A 15 8.55 8.98 -12.69
N LEU A 16 7.59 9.55 -11.95
CA LEU A 16 7.60 9.52 -10.48
C LEU A 16 7.11 8.19 -9.91
N ASP A 17 6.45 7.38 -10.73
CA ASP A 17 5.90 6.08 -10.34
C ASP A 17 6.88 4.92 -10.60
N GLY A 18 7.97 5.20 -11.29
CA GLY A 18 9.04 4.27 -11.65
C GLY A 18 10.11 4.07 -10.58
N LEU A 19 11.31 3.68 -11.04
CA LEU A 19 12.49 3.61 -10.18
C LEU A 19 13.05 5.02 -9.95
N LEU A 20 13.07 5.43 -8.69
CA LEU A 20 13.67 6.68 -8.24
C LEU A 20 14.96 6.43 -7.48
N THR A 21 15.97 7.26 -7.73
CA THR A 21 17.14 7.41 -6.87
C THR A 21 17.10 8.79 -6.23
N VAL A 22 17.19 8.85 -4.90
CA VAL A 22 17.13 10.09 -4.12
C VAL A 22 18.40 10.23 -3.29
N GLN A 23 19.06 11.39 -3.37
CA GLN A 23 20.28 11.68 -2.62
C GLN A 23 20.26 13.13 -2.10
N ASP A 24 20.99 13.38 -1.00
CA ASP A 24 21.30 14.73 -0.51
C ASP A 24 22.83 14.94 -0.70
N SER A 25 23.23 16.11 -1.21
CA SER A 25 24.63 16.41 -1.54
C SER A 25 25.58 16.33 -0.35
N SER A 26 25.07 16.53 0.86
CA SER A 26 25.83 16.55 2.12
C SER A 26 25.60 15.29 2.97
N TRP A 27 24.87 14.30 2.44
CA TRP A 27 24.58 13.04 3.11
C TRP A 27 25.20 11.87 2.33
N ASN A 28 25.94 10.99 3.01
CA ASN A 28 26.51 9.78 2.38
C ASN A 28 25.45 8.69 2.10
N GLY A 29 24.19 8.93 2.46
CA GLY A 29 23.12 8.00 2.15
C GLY A 29 22.68 8.09 0.69
N THR A 30 22.11 7.00 0.22
CA THR A 30 21.35 6.92 -1.02
C THR A 30 20.07 6.15 -0.77
N MET A 31 19.00 6.60 -1.40
CA MET A 31 17.69 5.97 -1.30
C MET A 31 17.21 5.57 -2.67
N PHE A 32 16.68 4.36 -2.77
CA PHE A 32 16.01 3.89 -3.98
C PHE A 32 14.55 3.61 -3.67
N VAL A 33 13.66 3.97 -4.58
CA VAL A 33 12.22 3.74 -4.46
C VAL A 33 11.77 3.06 -5.72
N SER A 34 11.10 1.92 -5.60
CA SER A 34 10.62 1.21 -6.79
C SER A 34 9.25 0.60 -6.53
N PRO A 35 8.31 0.66 -7.49
CA PRO A 35 7.15 -0.21 -7.46
C PRO A 35 7.63 -1.67 -7.54
N ARG A 36 6.88 -2.58 -6.92
CA ARG A 36 7.22 -4.02 -6.93
C ARG A 36 7.40 -4.56 -8.34
N ASP A 37 6.54 -4.13 -9.27
CA ASP A 37 6.58 -4.56 -10.67
C ASP A 37 7.88 -4.16 -11.40
N ASN A 38 8.59 -3.14 -10.89
CA ASN A 38 9.86 -2.67 -11.43
C ASN A 38 11.08 -3.03 -10.55
N ILE A 39 10.94 -4.03 -9.68
CA ILE A 39 12.03 -4.43 -8.77
C ILE A 39 13.27 -4.97 -9.50
N ASN A 40 13.10 -5.50 -10.71
CA ASN A 40 14.24 -6.01 -11.50
C ASN A 40 15.19 -4.89 -11.95
N GLN A 41 14.69 -3.67 -12.22
CA GLN A 41 15.57 -2.53 -12.50
C GLN A 41 16.31 -2.09 -11.25
N LEU A 42 15.64 -2.10 -10.08
CA LEU A 42 16.27 -1.80 -8.79
C LEU A 42 17.47 -2.74 -8.54
N PHE A 43 17.31 -4.03 -8.85
CA PHE A 43 18.35 -5.06 -8.70
C PHE A 43 19.58 -4.88 -9.59
N GLN A 44 19.57 -3.95 -10.55
CA GLN A 44 20.75 -3.61 -11.36
C GLN A 44 21.64 -2.58 -10.65
N LYS A 45 21.15 -1.92 -9.59
CA LYS A 45 21.95 -0.97 -8.80
C LYS A 45 22.91 -1.73 -7.90
N LYS A 46 24.20 -1.42 -8.00
CA LYS A 46 25.28 -2.07 -7.22
C LYS A 46 25.03 -1.97 -5.71
N GLU A 47 24.40 -0.88 -5.28
CA GLU A 47 24.09 -0.58 -3.89
C GLU A 47 23.04 -1.55 -3.31
N THR A 48 22.34 -2.32 -4.14
CA THR A 48 21.47 -3.39 -3.63
C THR A 48 22.25 -4.56 -3.04
N SER A 49 23.55 -4.68 -3.32
CA SER A 49 24.40 -5.69 -2.67
C SER A 49 24.98 -5.21 -1.33
N PHE A 50 24.70 -3.98 -0.91
CA PHE A 50 25.26 -3.36 0.29
C PHE A 50 24.45 -3.63 1.55
N TRP A 51 25.03 -3.25 2.69
CA TRP A 51 24.36 -3.19 3.97
C TRP A 51 23.32 -2.08 3.95
N GLY A 52 22.15 -2.31 4.54
CA GLY A 52 21.17 -1.25 4.67
C GLY A 52 19.83 -1.69 5.22
N ILE A 53 18.87 -0.80 5.03
CA ILE A 53 17.48 -0.94 5.45
C ILE A 53 16.60 -1.04 4.22
N TYR A 54 15.56 -1.87 4.29
CA TYR A 54 14.48 -1.89 3.33
C TYR A 54 13.14 -1.65 4.01
N LEU A 55 12.28 -0.90 3.31
CA LEU A 55 10.90 -0.67 3.66
C LEU A 55 10.02 -1.32 2.58
N LEU A 56 9.11 -2.20 2.96
CA LEU A 56 8.08 -2.73 2.07
C LEU A 56 6.76 -2.05 2.43
N LEU A 57 6.25 -1.25 1.51
CA LEU A 57 5.09 -0.39 1.69
C LEU A 57 3.84 -1.04 1.11
N SER A 58 2.74 -0.88 1.84
CA SER A 58 1.40 -1.31 1.48
C SER A 58 0.39 -0.28 1.99
N ASP A 59 -0.89 -0.42 1.63
CA ASP A 59 -1.93 0.46 2.18
C ASP A 59 -2.19 0.16 3.68
N GLU A 60 -1.76 -1.01 4.17
CA GLU A 60 -1.87 -1.45 5.56
C GLU A 60 -0.72 -0.96 6.45
N GLY A 61 0.34 -0.42 5.84
CA GLY A 61 1.50 0.08 6.56
C GLY A 61 2.82 -0.35 5.96
N VAL A 62 3.87 -0.29 6.79
CA VAL A 62 5.26 -0.54 6.39
C VAL A 62 5.84 -1.74 7.13
N TYR A 63 6.42 -2.67 6.38
CA TYR A 63 7.35 -3.65 6.90
C TYR A 63 8.76 -3.08 6.79
N ILE A 64 9.53 -3.18 7.87
CA ILE A 64 10.86 -2.59 7.98
C ILE A 64 11.80 -3.72 8.30
N GLY A 65 12.89 -3.84 7.55
CA GLY A 65 13.92 -4.80 7.87
C GLY A 65 15.31 -4.33 7.46
N GLN A 66 16.32 -5.02 7.97
CA GLN A 66 17.72 -4.84 7.58
C GLN A 66 18.29 -6.04 6.82
N ALA A 67 19.36 -5.79 6.06
CA ALA A 67 20.21 -6.81 5.48
C ALA A 67 21.65 -6.32 5.29
N SER A 68 22.61 -7.25 5.30
CA SER A 68 23.98 -7.01 4.79
C SER A 68 24.06 -7.11 3.27
N GLU A 69 23.02 -7.66 2.63
CA GLU A 69 22.83 -7.70 1.18
C GLU A 69 21.34 -7.51 0.89
N LEU A 70 20.95 -6.28 0.55
CA LEU A 70 19.54 -5.90 0.35
C LEU A 70 18.85 -6.71 -0.74
N GLN A 71 19.55 -6.99 -1.85
CA GLN A 71 19.04 -7.68 -3.02
C GLN A 71 18.57 -9.10 -2.67
N THR A 72 19.42 -9.87 -2.00
CA THR A 72 19.10 -11.24 -1.58
C THR A 72 17.89 -11.26 -0.67
N ARG A 73 17.81 -10.31 0.27
CA ARG A 73 16.67 -10.22 1.19
C ARG A 73 15.38 -9.79 0.49
N LEU A 74 15.43 -8.84 -0.45
CA LEU A 74 14.28 -8.45 -1.24
C LEU A 74 13.77 -9.60 -2.12
N LYS A 75 14.66 -10.36 -2.78
CA LYS A 75 14.26 -11.55 -3.56
C LYS A 75 13.56 -12.60 -2.71
N GLN A 76 13.97 -12.77 -1.46
CA GLN A 76 13.28 -13.69 -0.52
C GLN A 76 11.87 -13.18 -0.17
N HIS A 77 11.72 -11.88 0.11
CA HIS A 77 10.41 -11.31 0.43
C HIS A 77 9.49 -11.23 -0.79
N ASP A 78 10.01 -10.94 -1.97
CA ASP A 78 9.23 -10.91 -3.21
C ASP A 78 8.57 -12.27 -3.52
N LYS A 79 9.23 -13.38 -3.14
CA LYS A 79 8.68 -14.73 -3.26
C LYS A 79 7.75 -15.16 -2.12
N SER A 80 7.81 -14.49 -0.97
CA SER A 80 7.16 -14.97 0.27
C SER A 80 6.15 -14.01 0.89
N LYS A 81 6.08 -12.77 0.40
CA LYS A 81 5.21 -11.70 0.91
C LYS A 81 4.54 -10.98 -0.24
N ASP A 82 3.22 -11.10 -0.28
CA ASP A 82 2.44 -10.53 -1.37
C ASP A 82 1.80 -9.17 -1.06
N PHE A 83 1.89 -8.70 0.19
CA PHE A 83 1.15 -7.53 0.66
C PHE A 83 1.70 -6.18 0.17
N TRP A 84 2.97 -6.12 -0.25
CA TRP A 84 3.65 -4.87 -0.56
C TRP A 84 3.60 -4.55 -2.05
N SER A 85 3.48 -3.26 -2.36
CA SER A 85 3.34 -2.73 -3.73
C SER A 85 4.50 -1.80 -4.11
N LYS A 86 5.20 -1.25 -3.12
CA LYS A 86 6.34 -0.35 -3.30
C LYS A 86 7.42 -0.71 -2.29
N CYS A 87 8.68 -0.64 -2.69
CA CYS A 87 9.80 -0.79 -1.78
C CYS A 87 10.65 0.48 -1.73
N VAL A 88 11.30 0.69 -0.58
CA VAL A 88 12.37 1.67 -0.41
C VAL A 88 13.60 0.95 0.07
N LEU A 89 14.75 1.23 -0.52
CA LEU A 89 16.05 0.85 0.01
C LEU A 89 16.77 2.08 0.52
N ILE A 90 17.40 1.97 1.67
CA ILE A 90 18.21 3.01 2.29
C ILE A 90 19.57 2.40 2.63
N THR A 91 20.62 2.91 1.99
CA THR A 91 22.00 2.45 2.17
C THR A 91 22.95 3.64 1.99
N THR A 92 24.26 3.40 1.92
CA THR A 92 25.28 4.41 1.66
C THR A 92 25.87 4.26 0.26
N LYS A 93 26.42 5.35 -0.27
CA LYS A 93 27.03 5.35 -1.63
C LYS A 93 28.30 4.48 -1.71
N ASP A 94 28.88 4.17 -0.56
CA ASP A 94 30.20 3.56 -0.37
C ASP A 94 30.20 2.28 0.49
N ASP A 95 29.03 1.70 0.78
CA ASP A 95 28.85 0.52 1.66
C ASP A 95 29.44 0.69 3.07
N SER A 96 29.50 1.93 3.57
CA SER A 96 30.02 2.23 4.93
C SER A 96 29.11 1.80 6.09
N LEU A 97 27.94 1.21 5.85
CA LEU A 97 27.07 0.70 6.92
C LEU A 97 27.61 -0.64 7.45
N ASN A 98 27.48 -0.85 8.76
CA ASN A 98 27.89 -2.08 9.44
C ASN A 98 26.74 -2.64 10.28
N ARG A 99 26.99 -3.76 10.98
CA ARG A 99 25.96 -4.44 11.78
C ARG A 99 25.33 -3.55 12.83
N SER A 100 26.16 -2.83 13.56
CA SER A 100 25.72 -1.91 14.60
C SER A 100 24.82 -0.82 14.02
N ALA A 101 25.21 -0.26 12.86
CA ALA A 101 24.45 0.77 12.17
C ALA A 101 23.07 0.27 11.72
N ILE A 102 23.01 -0.85 10.98
CA ILE A 102 21.74 -1.33 10.44
C ILE A 102 20.79 -1.83 11.54
N ASP A 103 21.31 -2.44 12.61
CA ASP A 103 20.48 -2.85 13.74
C ASP A 103 19.92 -1.62 14.49
N TYR A 104 20.72 -0.55 14.66
CA TYR A 104 20.29 0.69 15.32
C TYR A 104 19.22 1.42 14.50
N ILE A 105 19.47 1.59 13.19
CA ILE A 105 18.57 2.30 12.28
C ILE A 105 17.24 1.54 12.15
N GLU A 106 17.28 0.22 11.98
CA GLU A 106 16.08 -0.62 11.91
C GLU A 106 15.22 -0.46 13.18
N ALA A 107 15.83 -0.60 14.36
CA ALA A 107 15.12 -0.49 15.63
C ALA A 107 14.46 0.90 15.80
N ASN A 108 15.16 1.97 15.43
CA ASN A 108 14.64 3.35 15.52
C ASN A 108 13.45 3.56 14.56
N LEU A 109 13.56 3.10 13.31
CA LEU A 109 12.48 3.21 12.33
C LEU A 109 11.26 2.36 12.73
N ILE A 110 11.46 1.14 13.24
CA ILE A 110 10.38 0.30 13.78
C ILE A 110 9.66 1.02 14.93
N ASP A 111 10.39 1.60 15.88
CA ASP A 111 9.81 2.33 17.00
C ASP A 111 8.97 3.54 16.53
N ARG A 112 9.48 4.32 15.57
CA ARG A 112 8.74 5.44 14.97
C ARG A 112 7.46 4.98 14.27
N ALA A 113 7.54 3.94 13.43
CA ALA A 113 6.37 3.41 12.72
C ALA A 113 5.31 2.84 13.68
N LYS A 114 5.72 2.24 14.80
CA LYS A 114 4.80 1.79 15.87
C LYS A 114 4.10 2.94 16.55
N LYS A 115 4.82 4.01 16.89
CA LYS A 115 4.25 5.19 17.56
C LYS A 115 3.15 5.86 16.75
N VAL A 116 3.20 5.75 15.43
CA VAL A 116 2.17 6.27 14.52
C VAL A 116 1.21 5.21 13.99
N GLU A 117 1.25 3.99 14.54
CA GLU A 117 0.37 2.86 14.16
C GLU A 117 0.43 2.51 12.67
N LYS A 118 1.61 2.66 12.04
CA LYS A 118 1.85 2.33 10.63
C LYS A 118 2.73 1.10 10.42
N LEU A 119 3.23 0.47 11.49
CA LEU A 119 3.98 -0.77 11.35
C LEU A 119 3.07 -1.91 10.90
N HIS A 120 3.45 -2.59 9.81
CA HIS A 120 2.69 -3.70 9.26
C HIS A 120 2.63 -4.88 10.23
N ILE A 121 1.49 -5.58 10.29
CA ILE A 121 1.23 -6.69 11.24
C ILE A 121 2.19 -7.87 11.09
N GLU A 122 2.71 -8.10 9.88
CA GLU A 122 3.72 -9.15 9.65
C GLU A 122 5.10 -8.79 10.22
N ASN A 123 5.36 -7.53 10.57
CA ASN A 123 6.61 -7.13 11.18
C ASN A 123 6.61 -7.41 12.68
N LYS A 124 6.74 -8.70 13.03
CA LYS A 124 6.66 -9.20 14.41
C LYS A 124 7.91 -8.91 15.25
N GLN A 125 9.04 -8.65 14.60
CA GLN A 125 10.30 -8.39 15.28
C GLN A 125 10.41 -6.91 15.64
N ASN A 126 10.97 -6.63 16.82
CA ASN A 126 11.04 -5.26 17.36
C ASN A 126 12.36 -4.56 17.04
N GLY A 127 13.17 -5.11 16.11
CA GLY A 127 14.57 -4.75 15.92
C GLY A 127 15.47 -5.34 17.02
N ASN A 128 16.78 -5.34 16.76
CA ASN A 128 17.77 -5.79 17.72
C ASN A 128 18.08 -4.69 18.74
N LYS A 129 18.29 -5.05 20.02
CA LYS A 129 18.82 -4.09 21.00
C LYS A 129 20.29 -3.84 20.67
N THR A 130 20.61 -2.62 20.25
CA THR A 130 21.98 -2.21 19.97
C THR A 130 22.54 -1.34 21.09
N ASN A 131 23.72 -1.70 21.58
CA ASN A 131 24.53 -0.80 22.41
C ASN A 131 25.53 -0.09 21.50
N VAL A 132 25.30 1.19 21.23
CA VAL A 132 26.16 2.06 20.40
C VAL A 132 26.79 3.12 21.28
N ASN A 133 28.02 3.52 20.97
CA ASN A 133 28.68 4.65 21.64
C ASN A 133 28.00 5.98 21.24
N ASP A 134 28.33 7.06 21.96
CA ASP A 134 27.69 8.36 21.76
C ASP A 134 27.97 8.97 20.38
N PHE A 135 29.16 8.75 19.82
CA PHE A 135 29.52 9.25 18.49
C PHE A 135 28.71 8.56 17.39
N ASP A 136 28.61 7.23 17.45
CA ASP A 136 27.83 6.42 16.52
C ASP A 136 26.34 6.73 16.64
N ARG A 137 25.83 6.94 17.85
CA ARG A 137 24.45 7.39 18.07
C ARG A 137 24.15 8.67 17.32
N VAL A 138 24.96 9.71 17.51
CA VAL A 138 24.79 11.00 16.80
C VAL A 138 24.87 10.80 15.28
N ARG A 139 25.80 9.96 14.81
CA ARG A 139 25.95 9.66 13.38
C ARG A 139 24.71 8.96 12.81
N PHE A 140 24.18 7.95 13.49
CA PHE A 140 23.03 7.18 13.02
C PHE A 140 21.73 7.98 13.14
N ASP A 141 21.56 8.77 14.19
CA ASP A 141 20.41 9.69 14.33
C ASP A 141 20.39 10.70 13.18
N ASN A 142 21.53 11.32 12.85
CA ASN A 142 21.63 12.21 11.69
C ASN A 142 21.34 11.47 10.37
N PHE A 143 21.78 10.22 10.22
CA PHE A 143 21.46 9.41 9.05
C PHE A 143 19.95 9.16 8.93
N ILE A 144 19.29 8.82 10.04
CA ILE A 144 17.84 8.59 10.12
C ILE A 144 17.07 9.87 9.78
N GLU A 145 17.41 11.01 10.36
CA GLU A 145 16.68 12.27 10.11
C GLU A 145 16.79 12.71 8.64
N ASN A 146 17.96 12.54 8.01
CA ASN A 146 18.11 12.77 6.57
C ASN A 146 17.25 11.80 5.75
N ALA A 147 17.25 10.51 6.09
CA ALA A 147 16.40 9.53 5.41
C ALA A 147 14.90 9.86 5.56
N LEU A 148 14.45 10.26 6.75
CA LEU A 148 13.06 10.65 7.02
C LEU A 148 12.63 11.88 6.21
N LEU A 149 13.51 12.88 6.09
CA LEU A 149 13.27 14.05 5.24
C LEU A 149 13.07 13.64 3.78
N LEU A 150 13.93 12.75 3.27
CA LEU A 150 13.82 12.29 1.88
C LEU A 150 12.58 11.43 1.65
N LEU A 151 12.22 10.56 2.60
CA LEU A 151 10.98 9.79 2.58
C LEU A 151 9.76 10.70 2.50
N GLU A 152 9.74 11.77 3.31
CA GLU A 152 8.68 12.78 3.27
C GLU A 152 8.59 13.48 1.92
N LEU A 153 9.72 13.86 1.34
CA LEU A 153 9.80 14.54 0.03
C LEU A 153 9.12 13.72 -1.07
N ILE A 154 9.32 12.40 -1.08
CA ILE A 154 8.73 11.48 -2.06
C ILE A 154 7.33 10.98 -1.65
N GLY A 155 6.73 11.57 -0.62
CA GLY A 155 5.34 11.29 -0.20
C GLY A 155 5.16 10.07 0.70
N ILE A 156 6.23 9.50 1.25
CA ILE A 156 6.16 8.36 2.17
C ILE A 156 6.02 8.87 3.60
N THR A 157 4.80 8.76 4.13
CA THR A 157 4.40 9.38 5.41
C THR A 157 4.26 8.39 6.58
N VAL A 158 4.77 7.16 6.43
CA VAL A 158 4.62 6.08 7.41
C VAL A 158 5.32 6.31 8.76
N PHE A 159 6.04 7.42 8.91
CA PHE A 159 6.70 7.85 10.15
C PHE A 159 6.15 9.17 10.71
N LYS A 160 5.19 9.80 10.02
CA LYS A 160 4.61 11.07 10.45
C LYS A 160 3.38 10.85 11.32
N GLN A 161 3.28 11.61 12.40
CA GLN A 161 2.07 11.68 13.20
C GLN A 161 1.03 12.52 12.45
N GLU A 162 -0.16 11.96 12.22
CA GLU A 162 -1.25 12.73 11.63
C GLU A 162 -1.72 13.82 12.60
N VAL A 163 -1.51 15.08 12.22
CA VAL A 163 -2.10 16.21 12.93
C VAL A 163 -3.60 16.19 12.65
N LYS A 164 -4.39 15.61 13.57
CA LYS A 164 -5.86 15.62 13.52
C LYS A 164 -6.35 17.07 13.55
N ARG A 165 -6.46 17.71 12.39
CA ARG A 165 -7.18 18.99 12.25
C ARG A 165 -8.66 18.71 12.53
N ARG A 166 -9.12 19.01 13.75
CA ARG A 166 -10.55 19.04 14.12
C ARG A 166 -11.25 20.04 13.20
N ARG A 167 -11.81 19.56 12.09
CA ARG A 167 -12.78 20.34 11.30
C ARG A 167 -14.02 20.51 12.18
N LYS A 168 -14.23 21.72 12.73
CA LYS A 168 -15.53 22.12 13.28
C LYS A 168 -16.54 22.03 12.13
N ARG A 169 -17.46 21.06 12.18
CA ARG A 169 -18.64 21.01 11.31
C ARG A 169 -19.49 22.25 11.62
N SER A 170 -19.45 23.27 10.74
CA SER A 170 -20.53 24.23 10.66
C SER A 170 -21.76 23.51 10.10
N LYS A 171 -22.87 23.57 10.85
CA LYS A 171 -24.18 23.15 10.37
C LYS A 171 -24.59 24.12 9.25
N GLN A 172 -24.63 23.67 8.00
CA GLN A 172 -25.34 24.37 6.94
C GLN A 172 -26.56 23.56 6.51
N ALA A 173 -27.68 24.27 6.49
CA ALA A 173 -29.02 23.78 6.23
C ALA A 173 -29.18 23.28 4.78
N LYS A 174 -30.07 22.29 4.60
CA LYS A 174 -30.47 21.76 3.29
C LYS A 174 -31.29 22.83 2.53
N PRO A 175 -31.00 23.13 1.25
CA PRO A 175 -31.99 23.68 0.36
C PRO A 175 -32.83 22.54 -0.26
N ILE A 176 -34.11 22.85 -0.42
CA ILE A 176 -35.16 22.05 -1.05
C ILE A 176 -34.92 22.04 -2.56
N VAL A 177 -34.97 20.87 -3.21
CA VAL A 177 -34.93 20.75 -4.68
C VAL A 177 -36.31 20.33 -5.17
N SER A 178 -36.95 21.21 -5.92
CA SER A 178 -38.15 20.98 -6.72
C SER A 178 -37.76 20.44 -8.10
N ASN A 179 -38.49 19.41 -8.54
CA ASN A 179 -38.35 18.75 -9.83
C ASN A 179 -38.70 19.69 -11.00
N VAL A 180 -37.80 19.84 -11.97
CA VAL A 180 -38.16 20.00 -13.39
C VAL A 180 -37.02 19.53 -14.29
N THR A 181 -37.32 18.65 -15.25
CA THR A 181 -36.61 18.44 -16.53
C THR A 181 -37.63 18.82 -17.64
N PRO A 182 -37.26 19.06 -18.92
CA PRO A 182 -35.96 18.94 -19.58
C PRO A 182 -35.62 20.13 -20.52
N VAL A 183 -34.46 20.08 -21.18
CA VAL A 183 -34.27 20.27 -22.65
C VAL A 183 -32.77 20.21 -22.96
N ALA A 184 -32.45 19.44 -24.00
CA ALA A 184 -31.10 19.23 -24.51
C ALA A 184 -30.60 20.45 -25.30
N THR A 185 -29.31 20.77 -25.18
CA THR A 185 -28.54 21.41 -26.25
C THR A 185 -27.10 20.91 -26.18
N ALA A 186 -26.61 20.47 -27.33
CA ALA A 186 -25.33 19.82 -27.52
C ALA A 186 -24.15 20.79 -27.46
N GLY A 187 -22.98 20.26 -27.09
CA GLY A 187 -21.68 20.77 -27.56
C GLY A 187 -20.72 21.24 -26.47
N SER A 188 -20.06 20.30 -25.79
CA SER A 188 -18.65 20.42 -25.40
C SER A 188 -18.09 19.06 -25.05
N VAL A 189 -16.96 18.75 -25.68
CA VAL A 189 -16.22 17.48 -25.63
C VAL A 189 -15.74 17.23 -24.20
N VAL A 190 -16.24 16.16 -23.57
CA VAL A 190 -15.68 15.60 -22.33
C VAL A 190 -15.21 14.19 -22.67
N GLN A 191 -13.90 13.95 -22.49
CA GLN A 191 -13.29 12.61 -22.56
C GLN A 191 -14.11 11.62 -21.72
N PRO A 192 -14.33 10.37 -22.17
CA PRO A 192 -15.21 9.46 -21.44
C PRO A 192 -14.62 9.17 -20.06
N ALA A 193 -15.45 9.40 -19.05
CA ALA A 193 -15.21 8.93 -17.69
C ALA A 193 -14.84 7.45 -17.72
N VAL A 194 -13.82 7.05 -16.97
CA VAL A 194 -13.49 5.64 -16.74
C VAL A 194 -14.75 4.94 -16.23
N SER A 195 -15.47 4.25 -17.10
CA SER A 195 -16.72 3.58 -16.75
C SER A 195 -16.36 2.26 -16.10
N PHE A 196 -16.55 2.16 -14.79
CA PHE A 196 -16.37 0.92 -14.03
C PHE A 196 -17.54 -0.03 -14.30
N PHE A 197 -17.54 -0.67 -15.46
CA PHE A 197 -18.58 -1.60 -15.89
C PHE A 197 -18.09 -3.05 -15.80
N VAL A 198 -19.00 -3.98 -15.50
CA VAL A 198 -18.77 -5.41 -15.60
C VAL A 198 -19.99 -6.10 -16.22
N GLU A 199 -19.70 -7.00 -17.16
CA GLU A 199 -20.66 -7.97 -17.67
C GLU A 199 -20.08 -9.38 -17.55
N LEU A 200 -20.88 -10.30 -17.03
CA LEU A 200 -20.51 -11.70 -16.82
C LEU A 200 -21.29 -12.63 -17.75
N SER A 201 -20.72 -13.80 -18.04
CA SER A 201 -21.31 -14.80 -18.93
C SER A 201 -22.61 -15.44 -18.43
N ASP A 202 -22.93 -15.25 -17.15
CA ASP A 202 -24.22 -15.65 -16.56
C ASP A 202 -25.31 -14.58 -16.71
N GLY A 203 -25.00 -13.47 -17.39
CA GLY A 203 -25.91 -12.36 -17.66
C GLY A 203 -25.90 -11.26 -16.60
N PHE A 204 -25.09 -11.37 -15.55
CA PHE A 204 -24.95 -10.28 -14.57
C PHE A 204 -24.28 -9.06 -15.18
N LYS A 205 -24.89 -7.89 -14.99
CA LYS A 205 -24.38 -6.59 -15.44
C LYS A 205 -24.40 -5.60 -14.30
N TYR A 206 -23.30 -4.88 -14.10
CA TYR A 206 -23.24 -3.82 -13.11
C TYR A 206 -22.37 -2.66 -13.57
N GLN A 207 -22.86 -1.43 -13.37
CA GLN A 207 -22.11 -0.21 -13.58
C GLN A 207 -21.81 0.41 -12.21
N GLY A 208 -20.54 0.34 -11.82
CA GLY A 208 -20.03 0.86 -10.57
C GLY A 208 -19.46 2.26 -10.66
N THR A 209 -19.17 2.79 -9.48
CA THR A 209 -18.57 4.12 -9.26
C THR A 209 -17.04 4.07 -9.05
N SER A 210 -16.49 2.88 -8.81
CA SER A 210 -15.06 2.62 -8.63
C SER A 210 -14.74 1.13 -8.81
N ASN A 211 -13.46 0.77 -8.90
CA ASN A 211 -13.01 -0.63 -8.97
C ASN A 211 -13.45 -1.46 -7.76
N LYS A 212 -13.56 -0.84 -6.57
CA LYS A 212 -14.04 -1.50 -5.36
C LYS A 212 -15.54 -1.82 -5.43
N ASP A 213 -16.31 -0.91 -6.02
CA ASP A 213 -17.76 -0.99 -6.06
C ASP A 213 -18.26 -2.13 -6.95
N TYR A 214 -17.78 -2.21 -8.20
CA TYR A 214 -18.23 -3.31 -9.08
C TYR A 214 -17.76 -4.68 -8.60
N PHE A 215 -16.55 -4.77 -8.01
CA PHE A 215 -16.05 -6.01 -7.41
C PHE A 215 -16.99 -6.53 -6.31
N LEU A 216 -17.37 -5.67 -5.36
CA LEU A 216 -18.28 -6.05 -4.28
C LEU A 216 -19.61 -6.59 -4.81
N ARG A 217 -20.18 -5.93 -5.82
CA ARG A 217 -21.45 -6.35 -6.42
C ARG A 217 -21.36 -7.67 -7.17
N VAL A 218 -20.22 -7.95 -7.79
CA VAL A 218 -19.99 -9.26 -8.41
C VAL A 218 -19.90 -10.36 -7.35
N ILE A 219 -19.15 -10.15 -6.26
CA ILE A 219 -19.06 -11.16 -5.19
C ILE A 219 -20.44 -11.38 -4.53
N GLU A 220 -21.20 -10.32 -4.28
CA GLU A 220 -22.59 -10.41 -3.82
C GLU A 220 -23.46 -11.26 -4.75
N HIS A 221 -23.37 -11.02 -6.06
CA HIS A 221 -24.08 -11.79 -7.06
C HIS A 221 -23.68 -13.27 -7.06
N LEU A 222 -22.38 -13.57 -7.00
CA LEU A 222 -21.88 -14.95 -6.97
C LEU A 222 -22.31 -15.69 -5.70
N ALA A 223 -22.28 -15.03 -4.54
CA ALA A 223 -22.72 -15.60 -3.27
C ALA A 223 -24.23 -15.91 -3.28
N LYS A 224 -25.04 -15.06 -3.92
CA LYS A 224 -26.49 -15.23 -4.04
C LYS A 224 -26.88 -16.31 -5.05
N THR A 225 -26.19 -16.35 -6.19
CA THR A 225 -26.56 -17.20 -7.33
C THR A 225 -25.95 -18.60 -7.24
N TYR A 226 -24.76 -18.73 -6.64
CA TYR A 226 -24.01 -19.99 -6.55
C TYR A 226 -23.57 -20.30 -5.11
N PRO A 227 -24.50 -20.43 -4.15
CA PRO A 227 -24.18 -20.50 -2.72
C PRO A 227 -23.29 -21.69 -2.36
N ASN A 228 -23.52 -22.87 -2.92
CA ASN A 228 -22.73 -24.08 -2.60
C ASN A 228 -21.28 -23.97 -3.09
N VAL A 229 -21.09 -23.47 -4.31
CA VAL A 229 -19.75 -23.26 -4.89
C VAL A 229 -19.02 -22.12 -4.16
N TYR A 230 -19.76 -21.08 -3.77
CA TYR A 230 -19.24 -19.98 -2.96
C TYR A 230 -18.78 -20.45 -1.56
N GLN A 231 -19.57 -21.28 -0.89
CA GLN A 231 -19.18 -21.84 0.42
C GLN A 231 -17.99 -22.80 0.31
N ASP A 232 -17.91 -23.60 -0.76
CA ASP A 232 -16.76 -24.49 -0.98
C ASP A 232 -15.47 -23.70 -1.25
N LEU A 233 -15.54 -22.63 -2.07
CA LEU A 233 -14.43 -21.70 -2.29
C LEU A 233 -13.99 -20.97 -1.02
N LYS A 234 -14.97 -20.55 -0.19
CA LYS A 234 -14.73 -19.95 1.13
C LYS A 234 -13.93 -20.89 2.03
N LEU A 235 -14.20 -22.19 1.96
CA LEU A 235 -13.56 -23.22 2.79
C LEU A 235 -12.19 -23.68 2.24
N ASN A 236 -12.06 -23.85 0.93
CA ASN A 236 -10.94 -24.55 0.30
C ASN A 236 -9.93 -23.64 -0.39
N PHE A 237 -10.36 -22.47 -0.89
CA PHE A 237 -9.55 -21.65 -1.80
C PHE A 237 -9.01 -20.37 -1.15
N MET A 238 -9.66 -19.92 -0.07
CA MET A 238 -9.21 -18.78 0.71
C MET A 238 -8.03 -19.22 1.59
N SER A 239 -6.82 -18.79 1.25
CA SER A 239 -5.63 -19.00 2.10
C SER A 239 -5.91 -18.58 3.55
N LYS A 240 -5.06 -18.95 4.53
CA LYS A 240 -5.21 -18.50 5.94
C LYS A 240 -5.43 -16.98 6.09
N LYS A 241 -5.02 -16.15 5.10
CA LYS A 241 -5.31 -14.70 5.01
C LYS A 241 -6.71 -14.37 4.48
N GLY A 242 -7.26 -15.14 3.54
CA GLY A 242 -8.61 -14.98 2.99
C GLY A 242 -9.74 -15.24 4.00
N ARG A 243 -9.50 -15.99 5.07
CA ARG A 243 -10.49 -16.24 6.14
C ARG A 243 -10.94 -15.00 6.90
N HIS A 244 -10.17 -13.91 6.82
CA HIS A 244 -10.57 -12.61 7.39
C HIS A 244 -11.61 -11.89 6.53
N TYR A 245 -11.95 -12.43 5.35
CA TYR A 245 -12.79 -11.76 4.36
C TYR A 245 -14.24 -12.26 4.34
N ILE A 246 -14.58 -13.25 5.17
CA ILE A 246 -15.96 -13.67 5.42
C ILE A 246 -16.03 -14.17 6.88
N SER A 247 -16.56 -13.33 7.77
CA SER A 247 -16.79 -13.68 9.17
C SER A 247 -18.18 -13.23 9.58
N GLU A 248 -18.84 -13.97 10.46
CA GLU A 248 -20.17 -13.63 11.01
C GLU A 248 -20.13 -12.41 11.96
N VAL A 249 -18.93 -11.97 12.38
CA VAL A 249 -18.75 -10.98 13.44
C VAL A 249 -18.14 -9.70 12.89
N GLN A 250 -18.90 -8.62 13.03
CA GLN A 250 -18.56 -7.28 12.59
C GLN A 250 -17.27 -6.76 13.26
N ALA A 251 -16.23 -6.43 12.48
CA ALA A 251 -15.01 -5.80 12.98
C ALA A 251 -14.71 -4.49 12.22
N TYR A 252 -14.44 -3.42 12.96
CA TYR A 252 -14.08 -2.10 12.44
C TYR A 252 -12.55 -1.97 12.36
N SER A 253 -12.02 -1.24 11.36
CA SER A 253 -10.62 -0.78 11.41
C SER A 253 -10.48 0.16 12.60
N ALA A 254 -9.48 -0.05 13.46
CA ALA A 254 -9.13 0.94 14.47
C ALA A 254 -8.86 2.29 13.78
N GLY A 255 -9.69 3.30 14.07
CA GLY A 255 -9.46 4.69 13.68
C GLY A 255 -10.12 5.20 12.39
N SER A 256 -10.77 4.37 11.58
CA SER A 256 -11.50 4.81 10.38
C SER A 256 -13.02 4.61 10.52
N ASN A 257 -13.80 5.67 10.26
CA ASN A 257 -15.27 5.59 10.13
C ASN A 257 -15.70 5.04 8.74
N ALA A 258 -14.78 4.51 7.93
CA ALA A 258 -15.12 3.86 6.67
C ALA A 258 -15.50 2.40 6.95
N LYS A 259 -16.66 1.98 6.44
CA LYS A 259 -17.09 0.57 6.53
C LYS A 259 -16.08 -0.31 5.78
N LEU A 260 -15.42 -1.21 6.50
CA LEU A 260 -14.50 -2.22 5.95
C LEU A 260 -15.24 -3.38 5.24
N TYR A 261 -16.55 -3.47 5.44
CA TYR A 261 -17.40 -4.58 5.02
C TYR A 261 -18.72 -4.07 4.45
N THR A 262 -19.33 -4.87 3.57
CA THR A 262 -20.76 -4.81 3.25
C THR A 262 -21.40 -6.11 3.70
N GLN A 263 -22.53 -6.01 4.41
CA GLN A 263 -23.33 -7.16 4.83
C GLN A 263 -24.19 -7.59 3.64
N ILE A 264 -24.18 -8.87 3.30
CA ILE A 264 -25.02 -9.44 2.25
C ILE A 264 -26.30 -10.01 2.84
N ASP A 265 -27.32 -10.23 1.98
CA ASP A 265 -28.68 -10.63 2.36
C ASP A 265 -28.73 -11.87 3.29
N ASN A 266 -27.72 -12.75 3.24
CA ASN A 266 -27.63 -13.98 4.05
C ASN A 266 -26.96 -13.78 5.42
N GLY A 267 -26.64 -12.55 5.84
CA GLY A 267 -26.00 -12.25 7.13
C GLY A 267 -24.47 -12.39 7.13
N ASP A 268 -23.89 -12.87 6.04
CA ASP A 268 -22.44 -12.90 5.80
C ASP A 268 -21.89 -11.49 5.49
N PHE A 269 -20.59 -11.29 5.71
CA PHE A 269 -19.88 -10.04 5.41
C PHE A 269 -18.82 -10.28 4.34
N ILE A 270 -18.71 -9.37 3.36
CA ILE A 270 -17.63 -9.38 2.35
C ILE A 270 -16.67 -8.25 2.65
N TYR A 271 -15.37 -8.57 2.79
CA TYR A 271 -14.31 -7.59 3.02
C TYR A 271 -13.63 -7.22 1.70
N THR A 272 -13.09 -6.00 1.61
CA THR A 272 -12.23 -5.60 0.49
C THR A 272 -11.01 -4.83 0.96
N ASN A 273 -9.85 -5.33 0.57
CA ASN A 273 -8.52 -4.71 0.59
C ASN A 273 -7.76 -5.43 -0.55
N GLN A 274 -6.91 -4.87 -1.42
CA GLN A 274 -6.16 -3.62 -1.56
C GLN A 274 -5.91 -3.40 -3.06
N SER A 275 -5.85 -2.15 -3.53
CA SER A 275 -5.54 -1.74 -4.92
C SER A 275 -6.43 -2.30 -6.05
N ALA A 276 -6.67 -1.47 -7.08
CA ALA A 276 -7.55 -1.78 -8.21
C ALA A 276 -7.12 -3.01 -9.05
N VAL A 277 -5.81 -3.25 -9.18
CA VAL A 277 -5.24 -4.33 -10.00
C VAL A 277 -5.41 -5.68 -9.32
N SER A 278 -5.18 -5.75 -8.00
CA SER A 278 -5.40 -6.98 -7.22
C SER A 278 -6.88 -7.36 -7.15
N LEU A 279 -7.78 -6.36 -7.01
CA LEU A 279 -9.22 -6.60 -7.06
C LEU A 279 -9.66 -7.21 -8.41
N LYS A 280 -9.08 -6.75 -9.52
CA LYS A 280 -9.37 -7.30 -10.85
C LYS A 280 -8.83 -8.74 -11.01
N ASN A 281 -7.58 -8.99 -10.61
CA ASN A 281 -6.97 -10.31 -10.75
C ASN A 281 -7.65 -11.37 -9.86
N ASN A 282 -8.04 -10.99 -8.64
CA ASN A 282 -8.79 -11.86 -7.75
C ASN A 282 -10.17 -12.19 -8.34
N LEU A 283 -10.83 -11.21 -8.97
CA LEU A 283 -12.13 -11.42 -9.59
C LEU A 283 -12.08 -12.49 -10.67
N ASP A 284 -11.10 -12.42 -11.59
CA ASP A 284 -10.96 -13.39 -12.67
C ASP A 284 -10.71 -14.82 -12.12
N GLN A 285 -9.96 -14.93 -11.02
CA GLN A 285 -9.73 -16.19 -10.33
C GLN A 285 -11.01 -16.75 -9.69
N TYR A 286 -11.83 -15.89 -9.06
CA TYR A 286 -13.12 -16.30 -8.53
C TYR A 286 -14.06 -16.75 -9.65
N LEU A 287 -14.24 -15.93 -10.69
CA LEU A 287 -15.14 -16.21 -11.82
C LEU A 287 -14.83 -17.58 -12.47
N LYS A 288 -13.55 -17.92 -12.62
CA LYS A 288 -13.12 -19.23 -13.13
C LYS A 288 -13.67 -20.40 -12.32
N ALA A 289 -13.74 -20.28 -11.00
CA ALA A 289 -14.27 -21.34 -10.14
C ALA A 289 -15.80 -21.48 -10.22
N PHE A 290 -16.50 -20.46 -10.70
CA PHE A 290 -17.93 -20.53 -11.01
C PHE A 290 -18.21 -20.90 -12.47
N ASN A 291 -17.17 -21.20 -13.28
CA ASN A 291 -17.27 -21.35 -14.74
C ASN A 291 -17.90 -20.13 -15.44
N ILE A 292 -17.69 -18.94 -14.87
CA ILE A 292 -18.18 -17.67 -15.41
C ILE A 292 -16.99 -16.91 -15.97
N GLN A 293 -17.23 -16.15 -17.03
CA GLN A 293 -16.22 -15.29 -17.66
C GLN A 293 -16.70 -13.86 -17.70
N ARG A 294 -15.76 -12.94 -17.59
CA ARG A 294 -16.01 -11.52 -17.83
C ARG A 294 -16.10 -11.30 -19.34
N ILE A 295 -17.19 -10.67 -19.78
CA ILE A 295 -17.43 -10.28 -21.16
C ILE A 295 -16.86 -8.88 -21.43
N VAL A 296 -17.03 -7.95 -20.48
CA VAL A 296 -16.57 -6.54 -20.54
C VAL A 296 -16.12 -6.06 -19.17
#